data_AF-A0A7S1QI29-F1
#
_entry.id   AF-A0A7S1QI29-F1
#
_cell.length_a   1.000
_cell.length_b   1.000
_cell.length_c   1.000
_cell.angle_alpha   90.00
_cell.angle_beta   90.00
_cell.angle_gamma   90.00
#
_symmetry.space_group_name_H-M   'P 1'
#
loop_
_entity.id
_entity.type
_entity.pdbx_description
1 polymer ?
#
loop_
_entity_poly.entity_id
_entity_poly.type
_entity_poly.pdbx_seq_one_letter_code
_entity_poly.pdbx_strand_id
1 'polypeptide(L)'
;CSSTILYSSIGSVAVTIFVRVALGTLLERFGPVNVQACLMVFGSIWVFAAAGISSEWSFILIRTLIGCAGATFVTNQFWCSLMFAPNVVGTANATAAGWGNLGGGVTQVFIVWVLFKPFSSVMSENSAWRVSMVVPGVLFLIIAALMKWKCWDTPSAVRFTTADTGKTSKASLWDYVEVLKDFRVVVMIFQ
;
A
#
# COMPACT_ATOMS: atom_id res chain seq x y z
N CYS A 1 -16.68 3.06 -21.79
CA CYS A 1 -16.18 2.16 -20.73
C CYS A 1 -14.66 1.89 -20.84
N SER A 2 -14.14 1.44 -21.98
CA SER A 2 -12.70 1.10 -22.11
C SER A 2 -11.75 2.27 -21.82
N SER A 3 -12.06 3.47 -22.30
CA SER A 3 -11.24 4.68 -22.04
C SER A 3 -11.23 5.07 -20.56
N THR A 4 -12.39 5.00 -19.89
CA THR A 4 -12.55 5.29 -18.45
C THR A 4 -11.70 4.33 -17.59
N ILE A 5 -11.70 3.04 -17.94
CA ILE A 5 -10.86 2.04 -17.26
C ILE A 5 -9.37 2.35 -17.48
N LEU A 6 -8.97 2.66 -18.71
CA LEU A 6 -7.59 3.02 -19.04
C LEU A 6 -7.10 4.22 -18.22
N TYR A 7 -7.84 5.34 -18.23
CA TYR A 7 -7.46 6.54 -17.49
C TYR A 7 -7.39 6.29 -15.98
N SER A 8 -8.32 5.50 -15.43
CA SER A 8 -8.30 5.13 -14.01
C SER A 8 -7.05 4.31 -13.63
N SER A 9 -6.59 3.42 -14.52
CA SER A 9 -5.40 2.62 -14.30
C SER A 9 -4.12 3.45 -14.39
N ILE A 10 -4.04 4.35 -15.37
CA ILE A 10 -2.91 5.29 -15.50
C ILE A 10 -2.84 6.18 -14.26
N GLY A 11 -3.96 6.76 -13.82
CA GLY A 11 -4.04 7.58 -12.62
C GLY A 11 -3.61 6.81 -11.37
N SER A 12 -4.11 5.60 -11.18
CA SER A 12 -3.74 4.72 -10.07
C SER A 12 -2.23 4.44 -10.02
N VAL A 13 -1.60 4.13 -11.15
CA VAL A 13 -0.15 3.86 -11.19
C VAL A 13 0.65 5.14 -10.94
N ALA A 14 0.25 6.25 -11.57
CA ALA A 14 0.92 7.54 -11.42
C ALA A 14 0.94 8.01 -9.96
N VAL A 15 -0.21 7.95 -9.27
CA VAL A 15 -0.26 8.32 -7.84
C VAL A 15 0.51 7.34 -6.98
N THR A 16 0.53 6.04 -7.32
CA THR A 16 1.33 5.05 -6.59
C THR A 16 2.81 5.45 -6.63
N ILE A 17 3.34 5.81 -7.79
CA ILE A 17 4.74 6.23 -7.95
C ILE A 17 5.02 7.46 -7.10
N PHE A 18 4.16 8.47 -7.15
CA PHE A 18 4.30 9.69 -6.35
C PHE A 18 4.31 9.40 -4.84
N VAL A 19 3.35 8.59 -4.38
CA VAL A 19 3.23 8.21 -2.97
C VAL A 19 4.46 7.42 -2.52
N ARG A 20 5.02 6.53 -3.35
CA ARG A 20 6.24 5.79 -3.01
C ARG A 20 7.42 6.70 -2.68
N VAL A 21 7.61 7.77 -3.45
CA VAL A 21 8.66 8.77 -3.18
C VAL A 21 8.37 9.53 -1.88
N ALA A 22 7.13 9.98 -1.68
CA ALA A 22 6.73 10.68 -0.47
C ALA A 22 6.89 9.82 0.80
N LEU A 23 6.52 8.54 0.70
CA LEU A 23 6.55 7.60 1.82
C LEU A 23 7.94 7.38 2.38
N GLY A 24 9.01 7.43 1.58
CA GLY A 24 10.37 7.31 2.09
C GLY A 24 10.65 8.31 3.22
N THR A 25 10.27 9.58 3.02
CA THR A 25 10.44 10.61 4.07
C THR A 25 9.47 10.47 5.24
N LEU A 26 8.24 10.01 4.99
CA LEU A 26 7.25 9.78 6.04
C LEU A 26 7.67 8.62 6.94
N LEU A 27 8.24 7.55 6.38
CA LEU A 27 8.71 6.37 7.09
C LEU A 27 9.87 6.72 8.02
N GLU A 28 10.86 7.46 7.50
CA GLU A 28 11.97 7.94 8.32
C GLU A 28 11.54 8.92 9.42
N ARG A 29 10.34 9.53 9.34
CA ARG A 29 9.86 10.47 10.36
C ARG A 29 8.89 9.85 11.38
N PHE A 30 8.02 8.95 10.95
CA PHE A 30 6.90 8.44 11.74
C PHE A 30 6.96 6.94 12.03
N GLY A 31 7.90 6.22 11.42
CA GLY A 31 8.06 4.78 11.58
C GLY A 31 7.13 3.94 10.70
N PRO A 32 7.49 2.66 10.46
CA PRO A 32 6.78 1.79 9.54
C PRO A 32 5.36 1.44 9.97
N VAL A 33 5.10 1.12 11.24
CA VAL A 33 3.77 0.72 11.72
C VAL A 33 2.76 1.84 11.55
N ASN A 34 3.13 3.07 11.89
CA ASN A 34 2.22 4.23 11.80
C ASN A 34 1.89 4.55 10.34
N VAL A 35 2.91 4.60 9.49
CA VAL A 35 2.75 4.93 8.08
C VAL A 35 1.94 3.84 7.35
N GLN A 36 2.23 2.56 7.63
CA GLN A 36 1.47 1.44 7.07
C GLN A 36 0.00 1.48 7.50
N ALA A 37 -0.26 1.69 8.79
CA ALA A 37 -1.63 1.78 9.29
C ALA A 37 -2.39 2.96 8.67
N CYS A 38 -1.75 4.13 8.55
CA CYS A 38 -2.36 5.30 7.89
C CYS A 38 -2.69 5.03 6.42
N LEU A 39 -1.80 4.38 5.66
CA LEU A 39 -2.06 3.99 4.27
C LEU A 39 -3.24 3.02 4.16
N MET A 40 -3.33 2.04 5.07
CA MET A 40 -4.42 1.07 5.06
C MET A 40 -5.77 1.70 5.45
N VAL A 41 -5.78 2.60 6.43
CA VAL A 41 -6.99 3.36 6.79
C VAL A 41 -7.41 4.27 5.63
N PHE A 42 -6.46 4.99 5.02
CA PHE A 42 -6.74 5.82 3.85
C PHE A 42 -7.30 4.99 2.68
N GLY A 43 -6.68 3.85 2.36
CA GLY A 43 -7.16 2.94 1.34
C GLY A 43 -8.57 2.41 1.65
N SER A 44 -8.84 2.05 2.90
CA SER A 44 -10.16 1.58 3.35
C SER A 44 -11.27 2.61 3.09
N ILE A 45 -11.02 3.89 3.41
CA ILE A 45 -11.99 4.98 3.18
C ILE A 45 -12.41 5.03 1.70
N TRP A 46 -11.43 4.95 0.78
CA TRP A 46 -11.71 4.99 -0.65
C TRP A 46 -12.31 3.70 -1.20
N VAL A 47 -11.97 2.54 -0.61
CA VAL A 47 -12.63 1.27 -0.94
C VAL A 47 -14.10 1.29 -0.53
N PHE A 48 -14.46 1.86 0.64
CA PHE A 48 -15.86 2.07 1.01
C PHE A 48 -16.54 3.07 0.08
N ALA A 49 -15.88 4.16 -0.29
CA ALA A 49 -16.40 5.13 -1.25
C ALA A 49 -16.68 4.50 -2.62
N ALA A 50 -15.97 3.42 -3.00
CA ALA A 50 -16.22 2.70 -4.25
C ALA A 50 -17.64 2.13 -4.33
N ALA A 51 -18.24 1.75 -3.20
CA ALA A 51 -19.63 1.28 -3.15
C ALA A 51 -20.65 2.38 -3.51
N GLY A 52 -20.24 3.66 -3.56
CA GLY A 52 -21.07 4.81 -3.94
C GLY A 52 -20.87 5.30 -5.38
N ILE A 53 -20.06 4.62 -6.20
CA ILE A 53 -19.76 5.08 -7.57
C ILE A 53 -21.04 5.11 -8.42
N SER A 54 -21.31 6.27 -9.02
CA SER A 54 -22.45 6.50 -9.92
C SER A 54 -22.06 7.21 -11.22
N SER A 55 -20.86 7.81 -11.28
CA SER A 55 -20.37 8.57 -12.43
C SER A 55 -18.96 8.11 -12.86
N GLU A 56 -18.62 8.34 -14.14
CA GLU A 56 -17.31 8.00 -14.69
C GLU A 56 -16.16 8.75 -13.98
N TRP A 57 -16.37 10.03 -13.67
CA TRP A 57 -15.39 10.84 -12.95
C TRP A 57 -15.13 10.31 -11.54
N SER A 58 -16.18 9.94 -10.81
CA SER A 58 -16.06 9.33 -9.48
C SER A 58 -15.30 8.01 -9.53
N PHE A 59 -15.52 7.20 -10.58
CA PHE A 59 -14.79 5.94 -10.78
C PHE A 59 -13.29 6.16 -10.96
N ILE A 60 -12.89 7.10 -11.84
CA ILE A 60 -11.48 7.43 -12.09
C ILE A 60 -10.81 7.94 -10.80
N LEU A 61 -11.46 8.85 -10.08
CA LEU A 61 -10.93 9.44 -8.85
C LEU A 61 -10.74 8.39 -7.75
N ILE A 62 -11.77 7.59 -7.47
CA ILE A 62 -11.73 6.58 -6.40
C ILE A 62 -10.66 5.53 -6.71
N ARG A 63 -10.59 5.03 -7.95
CA ARG A 63 -9.55 4.07 -8.33
C ARG A 63 -8.15 4.67 -8.24
N THR A 64 -7.99 5.93 -8.61
CA THR A 64 -6.72 6.64 -8.45
C THR A 64 -6.32 6.63 -6.98
N LEU A 65 -7.20 7.04 -6.07
CA LEU A 65 -6.90 7.15 -4.64
C LEU A 65 -6.71 5.81 -3.93
N ILE A 66 -7.42 4.76 -4.35
CA ILE A 66 -7.13 3.38 -3.92
C ILE A 66 -5.70 2.98 -4.32
N GLY A 67 -5.21 3.48 -5.46
CA GLY A 67 -3.83 3.29 -5.92
C GLY A 67 -2.77 3.68 -4.89
N CYS A 68 -3.03 4.65 -4.01
CA CYS A 68 -2.11 5.00 -2.92
C CYS A 68 -1.76 3.81 -2.02
N ALA A 69 -2.68 2.84 -1.84
CA ALA A 69 -2.42 1.62 -1.09
C ALA A 69 -1.37 0.71 -1.77
N GLY A 70 -1.12 0.86 -3.07
CA GLY A 70 -0.06 0.16 -3.81
C GLY A 70 1.36 0.58 -3.42
N ALA A 71 1.51 1.61 -2.58
CA ALA A 71 2.79 2.06 -2.05
C ALA A 71 3.18 1.35 -0.73
N THR A 72 2.31 0.50 -0.18
CA THR A 72 2.57 -0.34 1.01
C THR A 72 3.81 -1.22 0.90
N PHE A 73 4.22 -1.57 -0.33
CA PHE A 73 5.47 -2.28 -0.59
C PHE A 73 6.71 -1.53 -0.07
N VAL A 74 6.74 -0.20 -0.20
CA VAL A 74 7.87 0.63 0.26
C VAL A 74 7.98 0.59 1.78
N THR A 75 6.86 0.69 2.48
CA THR A 75 6.81 0.55 3.93
C THR A 75 7.32 -0.82 4.39
N ASN A 76 6.91 -1.89 3.71
CA ASN A 76 7.36 -3.23 4.06
C ASN A 76 8.88 -3.40 3.87
N GLN A 77 9.40 -2.92 2.74
CA GLN A 77 10.84 -2.94 2.46
C GLN A 77 11.65 -2.18 3.52
N PHE A 78 11.18 -1.00 3.92
CA PHE A 78 11.78 -0.21 4.99
C PHE A 78 11.69 -0.94 6.33
N TRP A 79 10.54 -1.50 6.66
CA TRP A 79 10.33 -2.19 7.94
C TRP A 79 11.19 -3.44 8.08
N CYS A 80 11.29 -4.27 7.03
CA CYS A 80 12.18 -5.43 7.03
C CYS A 80 13.64 -5.03 7.22
N SER A 81 14.07 -3.89 6.66
CA SER A 81 15.44 -3.38 6.85
C SER A 81 15.74 -2.96 8.30
N LEU A 82 14.72 -2.55 9.06
CA LEU A 82 14.85 -2.23 10.48
C LEU A 82 14.75 -3.49 11.37
N MET A 83 13.90 -4.45 10.98
CA MET A 83 13.57 -5.61 11.81
C MET A 83 14.59 -6.75 11.69
N PHE A 84 15.21 -6.92 10.51
CA PHE A 84 16.04 -8.07 10.22
C PHE A 84 17.51 -7.68 10.02
N ALA A 85 18.41 -8.55 10.47
CA ALA A 85 19.86 -8.36 10.31
C ALA A 85 20.28 -8.49 8.83
N PRO A 86 21.39 -7.86 8.41
CA PRO A 86 21.83 -7.82 7.00
C PRO A 86 22.04 -9.19 6.34
N ASN A 87 22.35 -10.22 7.12
CA ASN A 87 22.53 -11.58 6.62
C ASN A 87 21.22 -12.28 6.23
N VAL A 88 20.06 -11.81 6.71
CA VAL A 88 18.75 -12.45 6.45
C VAL A 88 17.70 -11.50 5.84
N VAL A 89 17.97 -10.19 5.83
CA VAL A 89 17.06 -9.16 5.32
C VAL A 89 16.66 -9.37 3.85
N GLY A 90 17.58 -9.91 3.03
CA GLY A 90 17.30 -10.22 1.62
C GLY A 90 16.22 -11.29 1.47
N THR A 91 16.34 -12.39 2.21
CA THR A 91 15.34 -13.47 2.22
C THR A 91 14.01 -12.99 2.76
N ALA A 92 14.01 -12.24 3.86
CA ALA A 92 12.79 -11.69 4.44
C ALA A 92 12.04 -10.77 3.45
N ASN A 93 12.76 -9.88 2.76
CA ASN A 93 12.19 -9.01 1.73
C ASN A 93 11.66 -9.80 0.54
N ALA A 94 12.40 -10.81 0.06
CA ALA A 94 11.96 -11.65 -1.05
C ALA A 94 10.66 -12.40 -0.72
N THR A 95 10.55 -12.97 0.49
CA THR A 95 9.31 -13.63 0.95
C THR A 95 8.16 -12.64 1.05
N ALA A 96 8.38 -11.47 1.65
CA ALA A 96 7.33 -10.47 1.80
C ALA A 96 6.86 -9.92 0.43
N ALA A 97 7.78 -9.70 -0.51
CA ALA A 97 7.47 -9.32 -1.89
C ALA A 97 6.65 -10.39 -2.61
N GLY A 98 7.05 -11.67 -2.47
CA GLY A 98 6.31 -12.81 -3.02
C GLY A 98 4.88 -12.89 -2.47
N TRP A 99 4.69 -12.70 -1.17
CA TRP A 99 3.37 -12.69 -0.53
C TRP A 99 2.50 -11.53 -1.02
N GLY A 100 3.08 -10.34 -1.22
CA GLY A 100 2.38 -9.19 -1.79
C GLY A 100 1.84 -9.46 -3.20
N ASN A 101 2.65 -10.06 -4.07
CA ASN A 101 2.25 -10.41 -5.44
C ASN A 101 1.19 -11.51 -5.46
N LEU A 102 1.34 -12.55 -4.62
CA LEU A 102 0.35 -13.61 -4.45
C LEU A 102 -1.00 -13.03 -4.00
N GLY A 103 -0.98 -12.12 -3.02
CA GLY A 103 -2.16 -11.44 -2.51
C GLY A 103 -2.96 -10.71 -3.60
N GLY A 104 -2.29 -10.09 -4.57
CA GLY A 104 -2.93 -9.47 -5.73
C GLY A 104 -3.75 -10.46 -6.56
N GLY A 105 -3.21 -11.65 -6.85
CA GLY A 105 -3.92 -12.72 -7.56
C GLY A 105 -5.06 -13.32 -6.74
N VAL A 106 -4.81 -13.63 -5.46
CA VAL A 106 -5.82 -14.17 -4.54
C VAL A 106 -6.99 -13.20 -4.40
N THR A 107 -6.74 -11.90 -4.34
CA THR A 107 -7.80 -10.88 -4.23
C THR A 107 -8.75 -10.92 -5.42
N GLN A 108 -8.24 -11.09 -6.65
CA GLN A 108 -9.09 -11.19 -7.85
C GLN A 108 -10.01 -12.40 -7.79
N VAL A 109 -9.47 -13.56 -7.40
CA VAL A 109 -10.25 -14.79 -7.27
C VAL A 109 -11.26 -14.66 -6.13
N PHE A 110 -10.83 -14.17 -4.98
CA PHE A 110 -11.65 -14.04 -3.77
C PHE A 110 -12.84 -13.08 -4.00
N ILE A 111 -12.59 -11.89 -4.55
CA ILE A 111 -13.66 -10.92 -4.81
C ILE A 111 -14.70 -11.50 -5.78
N VAL A 112 -14.28 -12.17 -6.85
CA VAL A 112 -15.22 -12.68 -7.86
C VAL A 112 -15.97 -13.91 -7.36
N TRP A 113 -15.26 -14.92 -6.87
CA TRP A 113 -15.84 -16.23 -6.59
C TRP A 113 -16.40 -16.39 -5.18
N VAL A 114 -15.82 -15.71 -4.19
CA VAL A 114 -16.23 -15.83 -2.79
C VAL A 114 -17.19 -14.73 -2.39
N LEU A 115 -17.10 -13.54 -2.99
CA LEU A 115 -17.98 -12.41 -2.66
C LEU A 115 -19.04 -12.15 -3.73
N PHE A 116 -18.62 -11.77 -4.93
CA PHE A 116 -19.55 -11.30 -5.97
C PHE A 116 -20.54 -12.37 -6.42
N LYS A 117 -20.07 -13.59 -6.75
CA LYS A 117 -20.97 -14.67 -7.21
C LYS A 117 -22.03 -15.06 -6.16
N PRO A 118 -21.68 -15.32 -4.89
CA PRO A 118 -22.69 -15.60 -3.86
C PRO A 118 -23.65 -14.43 -3.61
N PHE A 119 -23.19 -13.18 -3.67
CA PHE A 119 -24.13 -12.06 -3.54
C PHE A 119 -25.03 -11.93 -4.78
N SER A 120 -24.51 -12.12 -5.99
CA SER A 120 -25.30 -12.04 -7.22
C SER A 120 -26.41 -13.08 -7.33
N SER A 121 -26.35 -14.18 -6.57
CA SER A 121 -27.44 -15.17 -6.55
C SER A 121 -28.63 -14.75 -5.67
N VAL A 122 -28.46 -13.77 -4.79
CA VAL A 122 -29.48 -13.30 -3.84
C VAL A 122 -29.89 -11.84 -4.05
N MET A 123 -29.11 -11.05 -4.81
CA MET A 123 -29.40 -9.64 -5.10
C MET A 123 -28.99 -9.27 -6.52
N SER A 124 -29.42 -8.08 -6.98
CA SER A 124 -29.03 -7.56 -8.29
C SER A 124 -27.51 -7.44 -8.41
N GLU A 125 -26.95 -7.62 -9.61
CA GLU A 125 -25.51 -7.48 -9.85
C GLU A 125 -24.97 -6.12 -9.39
N ASN A 126 -25.75 -5.05 -9.58
CA ASN A 126 -25.39 -3.70 -9.14
C ASN A 126 -25.23 -3.60 -7.61
N SER A 127 -26.12 -4.24 -6.86
CA SER A 127 -26.01 -4.33 -5.40
C SER A 127 -24.87 -5.26 -4.98
N ALA A 128 -24.72 -6.39 -5.66
CA ALA A 128 -23.75 -7.43 -5.32
C ALA A 128 -22.30 -6.92 -5.33
N TRP A 129 -21.87 -6.20 -6.38
CA TRP A 129 -20.49 -5.70 -6.42
C TRP A 129 -20.24 -4.61 -5.35
N ARG A 130 -21.24 -3.77 -5.06
CA ARG A 130 -21.13 -2.71 -4.03
C ARG A 130 -20.94 -3.32 -2.64
N VAL A 131 -21.74 -4.33 -2.32
CA VAL A 131 -21.63 -5.06 -1.04
C VAL A 131 -20.30 -5.83 -0.97
N SER A 132 -19.85 -6.43 -2.07
CA SER A 132 -18.53 -7.08 -2.14
C SER A 132 -17.37 -6.14 -1.81
N MET A 133 -17.47 -4.83 -2.12
CA MET A 133 -16.42 -3.85 -1.80
C MET A 133 -16.37 -3.46 -0.32
N VAL A 134 -17.43 -3.72 0.46
CA VAL A 134 -17.43 -3.45 1.91
C VAL A 134 -16.45 -4.38 2.63
N VAL A 135 -16.40 -5.65 2.23
CA VAL A 135 -15.52 -6.66 2.85
C VAL A 135 -14.04 -6.28 2.83
N PRO A 136 -13.40 -5.95 1.68
CA PRO A 136 -12.00 -5.53 1.67
C PRO A 136 -11.78 -4.21 2.44
N GLY A 137 -12.75 -3.29 2.43
CA GLY A 137 -12.69 -2.07 3.24
C GLY A 137 -12.58 -2.37 4.73
N VAL A 138 -13.38 -3.30 5.24
CA VAL A 138 -13.33 -3.75 6.64
C VAL A 138 -12.03 -4.48 6.95
N LEU A 139 -11.58 -5.38 6.06
CA LEU A 139 -10.32 -6.10 6.24
C LEU A 139 -9.12 -5.16 6.37
N PHE A 140 -9.10 -4.07 5.58
CA PHE A 140 -8.05 -3.06 5.70
C PHE A 140 -8.02 -2.41 7.09
N LEU A 141 -9.18 -2.09 7.68
CA LEU A 141 -9.26 -1.52 9.03
C LEU A 141 -8.85 -2.52 10.10
N ILE A 142 -9.29 -3.78 9.99
CA ILE A 142 -8.94 -4.84 10.94
C ILE A 142 -7.42 -5.03 10.95
N ILE A 143 -6.81 -5.15 9.78
CA ILE A 143 -5.35 -5.34 9.68
C ILE A 143 -4.61 -4.09 10.17
N ALA A 144 -5.09 -2.89 9.86
CA ALA A 144 -4.52 -1.64 10.39
C ALA A 144 -4.56 -1.58 11.93
N ALA A 145 -5.67 -1.97 12.55
CA ALA A 145 -5.81 -2.03 13.99
C ALA A 145 -4.90 -3.10 14.61
N LEU A 146 -4.86 -4.30 14.02
CA LEU A 146 -4.00 -5.39 14.46
C LEU A 146 -2.52 -4.99 14.42
N MET A 147 -2.07 -4.33 13.34
CA MET A 147 -0.70 -3.83 13.26
C MET A 147 -0.40 -2.83 14.36
N LYS A 148 -1.31 -1.90 14.65
CA LYS A 148 -1.10 -0.89 15.69
C LYS A 148 -1.04 -1.49 17.10
N TRP A 149 -1.71 -2.61 17.34
CA TRP A 149 -1.72 -3.30 18.63
C TRP A 149 -0.60 -4.33 18.81
N LYS A 150 -0.20 -5.03 17.75
CA LYS A 150 0.69 -6.20 17.85
C LYS A 150 2.07 -6.01 17.25
N CYS A 151 2.25 -5.07 16.35
CA CYS A 151 3.50 -4.93 15.63
C CYS A 151 4.40 -3.83 16.21
N TRP A 152 5.70 -4.06 16.14
CA TRP A 152 6.74 -3.16 16.63
C TRP A 152 7.54 -2.60 15.46
N ASP A 153 7.97 -1.35 15.56
CA ASP A 153 8.74 -0.69 14.51
C ASP A 153 10.18 -1.24 14.40
N THR A 154 10.80 -1.67 15.51
CA THR A 154 12.15 -2.25 15.55
C THR A 154 12.18 -3.50 16.44
N PRO A 155 13.25 -4.32 16.41
CA PRO A 155 13.36 -5.52 17.26
C PRO A 155 13.41 -5.20 18.76
N SER A 156 13.95 -4.02 19.11
CA SER A 156 14.20 -3.60 20.49
C SER A 156 13.17 -2.60 21.02
N ALA A 157 12.41 -1.92 20.14
CA ALA A 157 11.47 -0.90 20.52
C ALA A 157 10.17 -0.96 19.72
N VAL A 158 9.06 -0.66 20.40
CA VAL A 158 7.73 -0.58 19.79
C VAL A 158 7.64 0.54 18.75
N ARG A 159 8.37 1.65 18.98
CA ARG A 159 8.32 2.85 18.14
C ARG A 159 9.68 3.25 17.63
N PHE A 160 9.73 3.55 16.33
CA PHE A 160 10.91 4.03 15.64
C PHE A 160 11.26 5.45 16.09
N THR A 161 12.54 5.69 16.36
CA THR A 161 13.08 7.05 16.52
C THR A 161 14.09 7.33 15.41
N THR A 162 14.13 8.56 14.91
CA THR A 162 15.05 8.98 13.84
C THR A 162 16.53 8.76 14.16
N ALA A 163 16.88 8.58 15.45
CA ALA A 163 18.22 8.22 15.87
C ALA A 163 18.62 6.78 15.49
N ASP A 164 17.64 5.88 15.31
CA ASP A 164 17.86 4.46 15.01
C ASP A 164 18.38 4.24 13.57
N THR A 165 18.21 5.21 12.67
CA THR A 165 18.81 5.20 11.32
C THR A 165 20.20 5.82 11.27
N GLY A 166 20.75 6.27 12.41
CA GLY A 166 22.07 6.92 12.48
C GLY A 166 22.10 8.34 11.90
N LYS A 167 20.95 8.91 11.52
CA LYS A 167 20.86 10.30 11.02
C LYS A 167 20.79 11.29 12.18
N THR A 168 21.62 12.34 12.10
CA THR A 168 21.60 13.50 13.01
C THR A 168 20.64 14.60 12.56
N SER A 169 20.13 14.53 11.32
CA SER A 169 19.20 15.48 10.71
C SER A 169 17.84 14.83 10.40
N LYS A 170 16.81 15.67 10.25
CA LYS A 170 15.46 15.22 9.87
C LYS A 170 15.47 14.71 8.43
N ALA A 171 14.78 13.60 8.20
CA ALA A 171 14.51 13.02 6.89
C ALA A 171 14.01 14.07 5.88
N SER A 172 14.60 14.08 4.68
CA SER A 172 14.30 15.07 3.65
C SER A 172 14.18 14.41 2.27
N LEU A 173 13.30 14.96 1.41
CA LEU A 173 13.21 14.52 0.01
C LEU A 173 14.51 14.80 -0.76
N TRP A 174 15.35 15.71 -0.26
CA TRP A 174 16.66 16.00 -0.83
C TRP A 174 17.63 14.82 -0.71
N ASP A 175 17.46 13.93 0.26
CA ASP A 175 18.28 12.73 0.41
C ASP A 175 18.10 11.80 -0.80
N TYR A 176 16.89 11.73 -1.36
CA TYR A 176 16.62 10.99 -2.59
C TYR A 176 17.36 11.58 -3.80
N VAL A 177 17.40 12.92 -3.90
CA VAL A 177 18.10 13.60 -4.99
C VAL A 177 19.61 13.35 -4.90
N GLU A 178 20.16 13.33 -3.69
CA GLU A 178 21.58 13.02 -3.47
C GLU A 178 21.92 11.59 -3.92
N VAL A 179 21.10 10.61 -3.56
CA VAL A 179 21.27 9.20 -3.94
C VAL A 179 21.19 9.02 -5.46
N LEU A 180 20.30 9.76 -6.14
CA LEU A 180 20.14 9.71 -7.59
C LEU A 180 21.33 10.28 -8.37
N LYS A 181 22.28 10.96 -7.72
CA LYS A 181 23.52 11.41 -8.39
C LYS A 181 24.43 10.24 -8.76
N ASP A 182 24.34 9.09 -8.08
CA ASP A 182 25.10 7.90 -8.47
C ASP A 182 24.36 7.18 -9.62
N PHE A 183 24.99 7.18 -10.80
CA PHE A 183 24.47 6.52 -11.99
C PHE A 183 24.15 5.04 -11.76
N ARG A 184 24.90 4.33 -10.91
CA ARG A 184 24.65 2.91 -10.60
C ARG A 184 23.32 2.72 -9.91
N VAL A 185 22.92 3.65 -9.04
CA VAL A 185 21.62 3.62 -8.37
C VAL A 185 20.50 3.93 -9.38
N VAL A 186 20.74 4.86 -10.30
CA VAL A 186 19.78 5.15 -11.38
C VAL A 186 19.54 3.90 -12.23
N VAL A 187 20.61 3.23 -12.68
CA VAL A 187 20.50 1.97 -13.45
C VAL A 187 19.75 0.88 -12.65
N MET A 188 19.99 0.77 -11.34
CA MET A 188 19.28 -0.18 -10.47
C MET A 188 17.78 0.11 -10.36
N ILE A 189 17.36 1.37 -10.40
CA ILE A 189 15.94 1.77 -10.28
C ILE A 189 15.17 1.50 -11.57
N PHE A 190 15.82 1.57 -12.74
CA PHE A 190 15.20 1.43 -14.06
C PHE A 190 15.15 -0.01 -14.61
N GLN A 191 15.40 -1.02 -13.77
CA GLN A 191 15.26 -2.44 -14.12
C GLN A 191 13.80 -2.92 -14.10
#